data_AF-A0A7I9YWX2-F1
#
_entry.id   AF-A0A7I9YWX2-F1
#
_cell.length_a   1.000
_cell.length_b   1.000
_cell.length_c   1.000
_cell.angle_alpha   90.00
_cell.angle_beta   90.00
_cell.angle_gamma   90.00
#
_symmetry.space_group_name_H-M   'P 1'
#
loop_
_entity.id
_entity.type
_entity.pdbx_description
1 polymer ?
#
loop_
_entity_poly.entity_id
_entity_poly.type
_entity_poly.pdbx_seq_one_letter_code
_entity_poly.pdbx_strand_id
1 'polypeptide(L)'
;MTVPTSPPAGWFADPDGSGGQRYWDGAKWTTHRRAAESTSARPSGGVRQRWLALPTALRFLIPTALVVIVGVIGLIAWTTSPTDYWARLPKRLSCQTQDGPRPPTSITVATVEAKRPRKGVLELLIRFEQPLPQSPSGSRAKGFVGYVLTYSVANNGKKFAELGPEQDTDDLAIIDTLGPNAGETSMRPDRDTTARRTSSDTVQVYLELKRFGIENEVVNPSLTLDAQFNTPSTTTVKFAPQLCQ
;
A
#
# COMPACT_ATOMS: atom_id res chain seq x y z
N MET A 1 -80.36 20.23 -45.02
CA MET A 1 -80.99 19.89 -43.73
C MET A 1 -79.90 19.40 -42.79
N THR A 2 -79.51 20.19 -41.80
CA THR A 2 -78.49 19.82 -40.80
C THR A 2 -79.18 19.73 -39.45
N VAL A 3 -79.32 18.51 -38.94
CA VAL A 3 -79.83 18.24 -37.59
C VAL A 3 -78.74 18.58 -36.58
N PRO A 4 -79.00 19.38 -35.53
CA PRO A 4 -78.02 19.57 -34.47
C PRO A 4 -77.96 18.29 -33.62
N THR A 5 -76.86 17.56 -33.72
CA THR A 5 -76.56 16.44 -32.82
C THR A 5 -76.21 17.03 -31.44
N SER A 6 -77.10 16.84 -30.46
CA SER A 6 -76.84 17.15 -29.06
C SER A 6 -75.60 16.41 -28.56
N PRO A 7 -74.75 17.02 -27.70
CA PRO A 7 -73.55 16.36 -27.20
C PRO A 7 -73.90 15.10 -26.39
N PRO A 8 -73.05 14.05 -26.43
CA PRO A 8 -73.24 12.85 -25.63
C PRO A 8 -73.13 13.15 -24.13
N ALA A 9 -73.67 12.24 -23.30
CA ALA A 9 -73.62 12.39 -21.85
C ALA A 9 -72.17 12.49 -21.32
N GLY A 10 -71.89 13.45 -20.45
CA GLY A 10 -70.54 13.74 -19.98
C GLY A 10 -70.43 14.97 -19.09
N TRP A 11 -69.23 15.24 -18.60
CA TRP A 11 -68.92 16.42 -17.79
C TRP A 11 -68.49 17.59 -18.68
N PHE A 12 -69.21 18.70 -18.58
CA PHE A 12 -68.95 19.92 -19.37
C PHE A 12 -68.87 21.14 -18.44
N ALA A 13 -68.33 22.26 -18.92
CA ALA A 13 -68.25 23.50 -18.13
C ALA A 13 -69.66 23.96 -17.71
N ASP A 14 -69.85 24.35 -16.44
CA ASP A 14 -71.16 24.75 -15.94
C ASP A 14 -71.61 26.09 -16.58
N PRO A 15 -72.67 26.12 -17.41
CA PRO A 15 -73.11 27.33 -18.09
C PRO A 15 -73.66 28.39 -17.12
N ASP A 16 -74.03 28.00 -15.90
CA ASP A 16 -74.47 28.93 -14.85
C ASP A 16 -73.30 29.73 -14.23
N GLY A 17 -72.07 29.53 -14.69
CA GLY A 17 -70.91 30.35 -14.30
C GLY A 17 -70.32 30.01 -12.92
N SER A 18 -70.59 28.82 -12.37
CA SER A 18 -70.13 28.40 -11.03
C SER A 18 -68.61 28.11 -10.94
N GLY A 19 -67.86 28.23 -12.04
CA GLY A 19 -66.42 27.97 -12.08
C GLY A 19 -66.03 26.49 -12.01
N GLY A 20 -67.00 25.57 -12.08
CA GLY A 20 -66.80 24.11 -12.10
C GLY A 20 -67.31 23.44 -13.37
N GLN A 21 -67.41 22.12 -13.33
CA GLN A 21 -68.04 21.32 -14.39
C GLN A 21 -69.35 20.72 -13.89
N ARG A 22 -70.34 20.63 -14.77
CA ARG A 22 -71.66 20.05 -14.50
C ARG A 22 -71.90 18.87 -15.44
N TYR A 23 -72.63 17.86 -14.97
CA TYR A 23 -72.88 16.67 -15.78
C TYR A 23 -74.11 16.85 -16.69
N TRP A 24 -73.93 16.61 -17.99
CA TRP A 24 -74.97 16.55 -19.02
C TRP A 24 -75.36 15.09 -19.26
N ASP A 25 -76.66 14.78 -19.26
CA ASP A 25 -77.14 13.40 -19.45
C ASP A 25 -77.46 13.03 -20.91
N GLY A 26 -77.25 13.96 -21.86
CA GLY A 26 -77.62 13.80 -23.27
C GLY A 26 -78.85 14.64 -23.67
N ALA A 27 -79.69 15.02 -22.71
CA ALA A 27 -80.90 15.80 -22.94
C ALA A 27 -81.02 17.05 -22.05
N LYS A 28 -80.47 17.03 -20.82
CA LYS A 28 -80.47 18.15 -19.87
C LYS A 28 -79.27 18.15 -18.93
N TRP A 29 -79.02 19.30 -18.31
CA TRP A 29 -78.03 19.45 -17.24
C TRP A 29 -78.56 18.86 -15.94
N THR A 30 -77.80 17.94 -15.35
CA THR A 30 -78.16 17.33 -14.06
C THR A 30 -77.67 18.19 -12.88
N THR A 31 -78.14 17.93 -11.66
CA THR A 31 -77.70 18.66 -10.47
C THR A 31 -76.27 18.32 -10.03
N HIS A 32 -75.65 17.29 -10.62
CA HIS A 32 -74.29 16.89 -10.28
C HIS A 32 -73.27 17.93 -10.78
N ARG A 33 -72.61 18.58 -9.84
CA ARG A 33 -71.53 19.54 -10.08
C ARG A 33 -70.24 18.99 -9.47
N ARG A 34 -69.13 19.13 -10.18
CA ARG A 34 -67.77 18.91 -9.67
C ARG A 34 -67.03 20.24 -9.71
N ALA A 35 -66.30 20.55 -8.63
CA ALA A 35 -65.36 21.66 -8.66
C ALA A 35 -64.40 21.41 -9.84
N ALA A 36 -64.06 22.47 -10.60
CA ALA A 36 -62.93 22.35 -11.50
C ALA A 36 -61.75 21.92 -10.61
N GLU A 37 -61.10 20.81 -10.96
CA GLU A 37 -59.84 20.46 -10.33
C GLU A 37 -58.93 21.65 -10.57
N SER A 38 -58.78 22.48 -9.55
CA SER A 38 -57.75 23.49 -9.46
C SER A 38 -56.48 22.73 -9.70
N THR A 39 -56.01 22.74 -10.94
CA THR A 39 -54.66 22.33 -11.30
C THR A 39 -53.78 23.44 -10.72
N SER A 40 -53.69 23.45 -9.39
CA SER A 40 -52.76 24.25 -8.64
C SER A 40 -51.41 23.63 -8.94
N ALA A 41 -50.77 24.25 -9.93
CA ALA A 41 -49.37 24.20 -10.29
C ALA A 41 -48.56 23.06 -9.67
N ARG A 42 -48.14 22.13 -10.53
CA ARG A 42 -46.97 21.24 -10.40
C ARG A 42 -46.11 21.44 -9.13
N PRO A 43 -45.86 20.40 -8.31
CA PRO A 43 -44.73 20.43 -7.40
C PRO A 43 -43.46 20.21 -8.23
N SER A 44 -42.96 21.28 -8.84
CA SER A 44 -41.65 21.31 -9.49
C SER A 44 -40.85 22.52 -9.03
N GLY A 45 -40.97 22.82 -7.73
CA GLY A 45 -40.02 23.65 -6.99
C GLY A 45 -38.79 22.83 -6.65
N GLY A 46 -38.04 22.43 -7.68
CA GLY A 46 -36.73 21.83 -7.53
C GLY A 46 -35.84 22.73 -6.67
N VAL A 47 -34.83 22.11 -6.07
CA VAL A 47 -33.76 22.65 -5.22
C VAL A 47 -33.35 24.11 -5.53
N ARG A 48 -33.48 24.55 -6.78
CA ARG A 48 -33.36 25.95 -7.25
C ARG A 48 -34.17 27.00 -6.46
N GLN A 49 -35.43 26.75 -6.07
CA GLN A 49 -36.24 27.82 -5.45
C GLN A 49 -35.79 28.14 -4.02
N ARG A 50 -35.31 27.15 -3.28
CA ARG A 50 -34.76 27.34 -1.92
C ARG A 50 -33.37 28.00 -1.95
N TRP A 51 -32.62 27.84 -3.04
CA TRP A 51 -31.35 28.56 -3.30
C TRP A 51 -31.57 30.05 -3.61
N LEU A 52 -32.74 30.43 -4.11
CA LEU A 52 -33.09 31.81 -4.46
C LEU A 52 -33.50 32.70 -3.26
N ALA A 53 -33.62 32.11 -2.06
CA ALA A 53 -33.92 32.82 -0.81
C ALA A 53 -32.67 33.18 0.02
N LEU A 54 -31.48 32.71 -0.35
CA LEU A 54 -30.24 33.13 0.31
C LEU A 54 -29.76 34.48 -0.25
N PRO A 55 -29.27 35.41 0.61
CA PRO A 55 -28.76 36.71 0.18
C PRO A 55 -27.65 36.54 -0.86
N THR A 56 -27.59 37.46 -1.82
CA THR A 56 -26.74 37.39 -3.03
C THR A 56 -25.26 37.10 -2.72
N ALA A 57 -24.78 37.59 -1.58
CA ALA A 57 -23.42 37.33 -1.08
C ALA A 57 -23.13 35.83 -0.90
N LEU A 58 -24.08 35.05 -0.38
CA LEU A 58 -23.87 33.64 -0.05
C LEU A 58 -23.85 32.73 -1.29
N ARG A 59 -24.48 33.15 -2.40
CA ARG A 59 -24.46 32.41 -3.67
C ARG A 59 -23.11 32.45 -4.39
N PHE A 60 -22.33 33.50 -4.18
CA PHE A 60 -20.98 33.60 -4.74
C PHE A 60 -19.92 33.05 -3.79
N LEU A 61 -20.12 33.17 -2.47
CA LEU A 61 -19.19 32.69 -1.45
C LEU A 61 -19.07 31.16 -1.44
N ILE A 62 -20.15 30.41 -1.63
CA ILE A 62 -20.11 28.94 -1.60
C ILE A 62 -19.28 28.34 -2.75
N PRO A 63 -19.49 28.69 -4.04
CA PRO A 63 -18.68 28.13 -5.13
C PRO A 63 -17.23 28.64 -5.10
N THR A 64 -16.98 29.89 -4.72
CA THR A 64 -15.59 30.37 -4.55
C THR A 64 -14.89 29.66 -3.39
N ALA A 65 -15.56 29.48 -2.25
CA ALA A 65 -15.00 28.70 -1.15
C ALA A 65 -14.70 27.25 -1.58
N LEU A 66 -15.58 26.61 -2.36
CA LEU A 66 -15.35 25.25 -2.84
C LEU A 66 -14.17 25.17 -3.82
N VAL A 67 -14.03 26.13 -4.74
CA VAL A 67 -12.87 26.20 -5.65
C VAL A 67 -11.58 26.47 -4.87
N VAL A 68 -11.62 27.35 -3.87
CA VAL A 68 -10.47 27.62 -2.99
C VAL A 68 -10.12 26.36 -2.19
N ILE A 69 -11.10 25.63 -1.65
CA ILE A 69 -10.88 24.37 -0.93
C ILE A 69 -10.26 23.31 -1.84
N VAL A 70 -10.78 23.13 -3.06
CA VAL A 70 -10.21 22.17 -4.03
C VAL A 70 -8.81 22.60 -4.47
N GLY A 71 -8.58 23.90 -4.67
CA GLY A 71 -7.26 24.45 -4.97
C GLY A 71 -6.28 24.22 -3.83
N VAL A 72 -6.70 24.42 -2.58
CA VAL A 72 -5.91 24.15 -1.38
C VAL A 72 -5.66 22.65 -1.20
N ILE A 73 -6.64 21.77 -1.42
CA ILE A 73 -6.46 20.31 -1.36
C ILE A 73 -5.49 19.85 -2.45
N GLY A 74 -5.65 20.35 -3.68
CA GLY A 74 -4.74 20.07 -4.78
C GLY A 74 -3.32 20.55 -4.47
N LEU A 75 -3.18 21.73 -3.89
CA LEU A 75 -1.89 22.28 -3.47
C LEU A 75 -1.27 21.47 -2.31
N ILE A 76 -2.06 21.04 -1.33
CA ILE A 76 -1.59 20.19 -0.22
C ILE A 76 -1.13 18.84 -0.75
N ALA A 77 -1.93 18.17 -1.59
CA ALA A 77 -1.55 16.91 -2.22
C ALA A 77 -0.30 17.05 -3.11
N TRP A 78 -0.10 18.22 -3.73
CA TRP A 78 1.09 18.52 -4.52
C TRP A 78 2.32 18.84 -3.66
N THR A 79 2.13 19.38 -2.45
CA THR A 79 3.23 19.81 -1.56
C THR A 79 3.59 18.78 -0.49
N THR A 80 2.75 17.79 -0.21
CA THR A 80 3.15 16.63 0.58
C THR A 80 4.13 15.80 -0.23
N SER A 81 5.42 16.15 -0.13
CA SER A 81 6.52 15.27 -0.50
C SER A 81 6.28 13.90 0.13
N PRO A 82 6.53 12.78 -0.58
CA PRO A 82 6.56 11.47 0.05
C PRO A 82 7.47 11.60 1.26
N THR A 83 6.95 11.33 2.46
CA THR A 83 7.76 11.26 3.67
C THR A 83 9.00 10.44 3.33
N ASP A 84 10.18 11.06 3.38
CA ASP A 84 11.39 10.37 2.95
C ASP A 84 11.78 9.36 4.03
N TYR A 85 11.18 8.18 3.93
CA TYR A 85 11.35 7.07 4.86
C TYR A 85 12.81 6.60 4.98
N TRP A 86 13.68 7.09 4.10
CA TRP A 86 15.12 6.81 4.04
C TRP A 86 15.99 7.91 4.65
N ALA A 87 15.40 9.04 5.08
CA ALA A 87 16.16 10.15 5.66
C ALA A 87 16.95 9.75 6.93
N ARG A 88 16.55 8.65 7.58
CA ARG A 88 17.21 8.09 8.77
C ARG A 88 18.07 6.86 8.49
N LEU A 89 18.29 6.50 7.21
CA LEU A 89 19.13 5.35 6.88
C LEU A 89 20.56 5.58 7.43
N PRO A 90 21.04 4.75 8.37
CA PRO A 90 22.40 4.84 8.86
C PRO A 90 23.37 4.53 7.71
N LYS A 91 24.44 5.31 7.55
CA LYS A 91 25.44 5.05 6.50
C LYS A 91 26.30 3.83 6.80
N ARG A 92 26.49 3.54 8.10
CA ARG A 92 27.28 2.43 8.62
C ARG A 92 26.59 1.89 9.86
N LEU A 93 26.63 0.57 10.02
CA LEU A 93 26.18 -0.14 11.21
C LEU A 93 27.40 -0.57 12.02
N SER A 94 27.34 -0.40 13.33
CA SER A 94 28.39 -0.84 14.25
C SER A 94 28.12 -2.27 14.68
N CYS A 95 29.08 -3.17 14.47
CA CYS A 95 28.93 -4.57 14.81
C CYS A 95 29.47 -4.86 16.21
N GLN A 96 28.72 -5.63 16.98
CA GLN A 96 29.12 -6.15 18.29
C GLN A 96 28.93 -7.66 18.32
N THR A 97 29.97 -8.35 18.78
CA THR A 97 29.92 -9.80 19.01
C THR A 97 29.19 -10.05 20.34
N GLN A 98 28.17 -10.88 20.29
CA GLN A 98 27.37 -11.26 21.46
C GLN A 98 28.08 -12.32 22.30
N ASP A 99 27.42 -12.79 23.35
CA ASP A 99 27.95 -13.86 24.21
C ASP A 99 28.10 -15.19 23.44
N GLY A 100 29.25 -15.83 23.60
CA GLY A 100 29.53 -17.15 23.03
C GLY A 100 30.99 -17.35 22.62
N PRO A 101 31.29 -18.46 21.93
CA PRO A 101 32.61 -18.73 21.38
C PRO A 101 33.01 -17.67 20.36
N ARG A 102 34.18 -17.05 20.53
CA ARG A 102 34.61 -15.97 19.64
C ARG A 102 34.80 -16.48 18.21
N PRO A 103 34.25 -15.78 17.19
CA PRO A 103 34.49 -16.12 15.80
C PRO A 103 35.96 -15.88 15.39
N PRO A 104 36.51 -16.69 14.47
CA PRO A 104 37.76 -16.37 13.77
C PRO A 104 37.66 -15.06 13.00
N THR A 105 38.78 -14.35 12.85
CA THR A 105 38.88 -13.08 12.11
C THR A 105 38.44 -13.18 10.65
N SER A 106 38.52 -14.37 10.04
CA SER A 106 38.04 -14.63 8.68
C SER A 106 36.51 -14.57 8.54
N ILE A 107 35.76 -14.60 9.65
CA ILE A 107 34.30 -14.47 9.68
C ILE A 107 33.83 -13.36 10.63
N THR A 108 34.76 -12.51 11.09
CA THR A 108 34.45 -11.30 11.87
C THR A 108 34.12 -10.15 10.93
N VAL A 109 32.99 -9.49 11.18
CA VAL A 109 32.52 -8.35 10.39
C VAL A 109 33.25 -7.09 10.84
N ALA A 110 33.95 -6.45 9.90
CA ALA A 110 34.64 -5.19 10.13
C ALA A 110 33.65 -4.01 10.08
N THR A 111 32.77 -3.98 9.09
CA THR A 111 31.75 -2.94 8.96
C THR A 111 30.62 -3.37 8.01
N VAL A 112 29.43 -2.81 8.23
CA VAL A 112 28.32 -2.92 7.29
C VAL A 112 27.93 -1.53 6.83
N GLU A 113 28.04 -1.25 5.54
CA GLU A 113 27.55 -0.02 4.94
C GLU A 113 26.13 -0.23 4.44
N ALA A 114 25.21 0.66 4.80
CA ALA A 114 23.85 0.65 4.26
C ALA A 114 23.64 1.81 3.29
N LYS A 115 23.08 1.51 2.11
CA LYS A 115 22.88 2.45 1.01
C LYS A 115 21.49 2.28 0.42
N ARG A 116 21.06 3.35 -0.27
CA ARG A 116 19.84 3.37 -1.08
C ARG A 116 20.24 3.59 -2.54
N PRO A 117 20.59 2.53 -3.29
CA PRO A 117 20.98 2.67 -4.70
C PRO A 117 19.80 3.11 -5.57
N ARG A 118 18.56 2.74 -5.19
CA ARG A 118 17.33 3.02 -5.94
C ARG A 118 16.14 3.22 -5.01
N LYS A 119 15.00 3.61 -5.57
CA LYS A 119 13.74 3.76 -4.82
C LYS A 119 13.30 2.40 -4.27
N GLY A 120 13.21 2.28 -2.94
CA GLY A 120 12.69 1.08 -2.28
C GLY A 120 13.67 -0.09 -2.18
N VAL A 121 14.93 0.11 -2.58
CA VAL A 121 15.98 -0.93 -2.53
C VAL A 121 16.96 -0.60 -1.41
N LEU A 122 17.12 -1.53 -0.47
CA LEU A 122 18.14 -1.48 0.56
C LEU A 122 19.36 -2.25 0.06
N GLU A 123 20.51 -1.59 0.08
CA GLU A 123 21.81 -2.24 -0.18
C GLU A 123 22.60 -2.32 1.12
N LEU A 124 23.10 -3.52 1.46
CA LEU A 124 24.03 -3.75 2.55
C LEU A 124 25.35 -4.29 1.98
N LEU A 125 26.45 -3.58 2.23
CA LEU A 125 27.80 -4.06 1.93
C LEU A 125 28.46 -4.49 3.24
N ILE A 126 28.61 -5.80 3.41
CA ILE A 126 29.17 -6.43 4.60
C ILE A 126 30.64 -6.72 4.30
N ARG A 127 31.54 -6.02 4.99
CA ARG A 127 32.99 -6.21 4.86
C ARG A 127 33.53 -6.98 6.06
N PHE A 128 34.35 -7.98 5.80
CA PHE A 128 35.00 -8.81 6.81
C PHE A 128 36.43 -8.33 7.10
N GLU A 129 36.95 -8.64 8.28
CA GLU A 129 38.33 -8.26 8.66
C GLU A 129 39.40 -8.95 7.80
N GLN A 130 39.08 -10.15 7.30
CA GLN A 130 39.94 -10.97 6.46
C GLN A 130 39.13 -11.62 5.33
N PRO A 131 39.81 -12.13 4.28
CA PRO A 131 39.16 -12.93 3.26
C PRO A 131 38.32 -14.07 3.86
N LEU A 132 37.06 -14.13 3.44
CA LEU A 132 36.13 -15.17 3.85
C LEU A 132 36.65 -16.55 3.45
N PRO A 133 36.38 -17.59 4.25
CA PRO A 133 36.66 -18.97 3.87
C PRO A 133 35.91 -19.35 2.59
N GLN A 134 36.21 -20.53 2.04
CA GLN A 134 35.45 -21.05 0.90
C GLN A 134 33.99 -21.25 1.27
N SER A 135 33.10 -20.99 0.32
CA SER A 135 31.66 -21.21 0.46
C SER A 135 31.40 -22.68 0.79
N PRO A 136 30.44 -22.97 1.67
CA PRO A 136 30.24 -24.33 2.14
C PRO A 136 29.65 -25.20 1.03
N SER A 137 30.13 -26.44 0.94
CA SER A 137 29.63 -27.42 -0.04
C SER A 137 28.37 -28.11 0.48
N GLY A 138 27.45 -28.45 -0.42
CA GLY A 138 26.23 -29.17 -0.07
C GLY A 138 24.96 -28.39 -0.42
N SER A 139 23.84 -28.75 0.19
CA SER A 139 22.54 -28.17 -0.15
C SER A 139 21.64 -28.05 1.06
N ARG A 140 20.61 -27.21 0.99
CA ARG A 140 19.65 -27.05 2.08
C ARG A 140 18.99 -28.37 2.50
N ALA A 141 18.76 -29.28 1.55
CA ALA A 141 18.14 -30.58 1.81
C ALA A 141 19.08 -31.58 2.50
N LYS A 142 20.39 -31.53 2.22
CA LYS A 142 21.39 -32.46 2.75
C LYS A 142 22.26 -31.87 3.88
N GLY A 143 22.15 -30.57 4.11
CA GLY A 143 23.06 -29.82 4.96
C GLY A 143 24.26 -29.29 4.18
N PHE A 144 24.90 -28.30 4.78
CA PHE A 144 26.10 -27.64 4.28
C PHE A 144 27.31 -28.01 5.15
N VAL A 145 28.46 -28.25 4.51
CA VAL A 145 29.74 -28.60 5.13
C VAL A 145 30.72 -27.44 4.98
N GLY A 146 31.43 -27.09 6.05
CA GLY A 146 32.32 -25.93 6.11
C GLY A 146 31.74 -24.80 6.97
N TYR A 147 32.16 -23.56 6.69
CA TYR A 147 31.65 -22.38 7.36
C TYR A 147 30.28 -22.00 6.79
N VAL A 148 29.25 -22.09 7.62
CA VAL A 148 27.88 -21.69 7.27
C VAL A 148 27.60 -20.36 7.92
N LEU A 149 27.36 -19.35 7.08
CA LEU A 149 27.05 -17.98 7.48
C LEU A 149 25.59 -17.70 7.16
N THR A 150 24.82 -17.38 8.20
CA THR A 150 23.41 -17.01 8.09
C THR A 150 23.23 -15.55 8.51
N TYR A 151 22.65 -14.76 7.63
CA TYR A 151 22.45 -13.33 7.80
C TYR A 151 20.97 -13.07 8.05
N SER A 152 20.60 -12.52 9.19
CA SER A 152 19.23 -12.10 9.47
C SER A 152 19.14 -10.57 9.35
N VAL A 153 18.31 -10.08 8.43
CA VAL A 153 18.08 -8.65 8.24
C VAL A 153 16.74 -8.27 8.85
N ALA A 154 16.76 -7.24 9.68
CA ALA A 154 15.59 -6.69 10.33
C ALA A 154 15.42 -5.21 9.98
N ASN A 155 14.18 -4.74 9.99
CA ASN A 155 13.84 -3.32 9.91
C ASN A 155 13.13 -2.94 11.20
N ASN A 156 13.58 -1.90 11.90
CA ASN A 156 13.00 -1.46 13.19
C ASN A 156 12.87 -2.62 14.21
N GLY A 157 13.84 -3.53 14.22
CA GLY A 157 13.86 -4.71 15.11
C GLY A 157 13.00 -5.90 14.65
N LYS A 158 12.23 -5.76 13.56
CA LYS A 158 11.44 -6.86 12.99
C LYS A 158 12.22 -7.56 11.87
N LYS A 159 12.59 -8.83 12.08
CA LYS A 159 13.26 -9.65 11.05
C LYS A 159 12.34 -9.80 9.83
N PHE A 160 12.87 -9.53 8.64
CA PHE A 160 12.13 -9.65 7.39
C PHE A 160 12.81 -10.50 6.31
N ALA A 161 14.14 -10.62 6.38
CA ALA A 161 14.88 -11.47 5.46
C ALA A 161 15.89 -12.32 6.22
N GLU A 162 16.05 -13.56 5.79
CA GLU A 162 17.14 -14.44 6.21
C GLU A 162 17.90 -14.88 4.98
N LEU A 163 19.23 -14.76 5.01
CA LEU A 163 20.11 -15.11 3.91
C LEU A 163 21.06 -16.22 4.34
N GLY A 164 21.21 -17.25 3.52
CA GLY A 164 22.11 -18.36 3.79
C GLY A 164 22.75 -18.89 2.50
N PRO A 165 23.71 -19.82 2.59
CA PRO A 165 24.40 -20.33 1.41
C PRO A 165 23.44 -20.99 0.41
N GLU A 166 23.71 -20.79 -0.87
CA GLU A 166 23.06 -21.48 -1.99
C GLU A 166 23.98 -22.59 -2.52
N GLN A 167 23.38 -23.70 -2.96
CA GLN A 167 24.14 -24.93 -3.27
C GLN A 167 25.25 -24.68 -4.31
N ASP A 168 26.49 -24.99 -3.92
CA ASP A 168 27.67 -24.98 -4.80
C ASP A 168 27.89 -23.63 -5.51
N THR A 169 27.49 -22.52 -4.87
CA THR A 169 27.69 -21.15 -5.38
C THR A 169 28.21 -20.19 -4.31
N ASP A 170 28.63 -19.01 -4.75
CA ASP A 170 28.93 -17.85 -3.90
C ASP A 170 27.70 -16.94 -3.66
N ASP A 171 26.53 -17.38 -4.13
CA ASP A 171 25.26 -16.70 -3.94
C ASP A 171 24.64 -17.08 -2.60
N LEU A 172 23.83 -16.17 -2.08
CA LEU A 172 23.06 -16.38 -0.87
C LEU A 172 21.58 -16.47 -1.23
N ALA A 173 20.95 -17.55 -0.79
CA ALA A 173 19.52 -17.74 -0.86
C ALA A 173 18.83 -16.74 0.07
N ILE A 174 17.85 -15.99 -0.43
CA ILE A 174 17.10 -15.00 0.36
C ILE A 174 15.75 -15.60 0.72
N ILE A 175 15.41 -15.63 2.00
CA ILE A 175 14.14 -16.17 2.51
C ILE A 175 13.37 -15.02 3.14
N ASP A 176 12.14 -14.81 2.70
CA ASP A 176 11.20 -13.89 3.35
C ASP A 176 10.73 -14.50 4.68
N THR A 177 10.77 -13.71 5.76
CA THR A 177 10.34 -14.15 7.09
C THR A 177 9.03 -13.50 7.54
N LEU A 178 8.43 -12.62 6.73
CA LEU A 178 7.16 -11.93 7.02
C LEU A 178 6.00 -12.39 6.15
N GLY A 179 6.27 -12.84 4.92
CA GLY A 179 5.25 -13.23 3.96
C GLY A 179 4.41 -14.45 4.36
N PRO A 180 3.33 -14.74 3.62
CA PRO A 180 2.45 -15.88 3.89
C PRO A 180 3.16 -17.24 3.78
N ASN A 181 4.24 -17.32 2.99
CA ASN A 181 5.08 -18.52 2.84
C ASN A 181 6.43 -18.36 3.58
N ALA A 182 6.40 -17.63 4.71
CA ALA A 182 7.60 -17.30 5.47
C ALA A 182 8.43 -18.56 5.79
N GLY A 183 9.72 -18.53 5.46
CA GLY A 183 10.63 -19.62 5.79
C GLY A 183 10.60 -20.83 4.84
N GLU A 184 9.64 -20.93 3.90
CA GLU A 184 9.46 -22.16 3.12
C GLU A 184 10.35 -22.24 1.88
N THR A 185 10.48 -21.14 1.13
CA THR A 185 11.18 -21.13 -0.16
C THR A 185 12.12 -19.94 -0.30
N SER A 186 13.24 -20.17 -0.99
CA SER A 186 14.13 -19.09 -1.40
C SER A 186 13.42 -18.21 -2.43
N MET A 187 13.48 -16.91 -2.24
CA MET A 187 12.98 -15.92 -3.18
C MET A 187 13.78 -16.01 -4.47
N ARG A 188 13.09 -15.94 -5.61
CA ARG A 188 13.76 -15.84 -6.90
C ARG A 188 14.60 -14.55 -6.94
N PRO A 189 15.93 -14.66 -7.20
CA PRO A 189 16.79 -13.50 -7.33
C PRO A 189 16.40 -12.65 -8.54
N ASP A 190 16.55 -11.33 -8.41
CA ASP A 190 16.45 -10.37 -9.50
C ASP A 190 17.51 -9.26 -9.35
N ARG A 191 17.37 -8.18 -10.13
CA ARG A 191 18.33 -7.07 -10.14
C ARG A 191 18.37 -6.27 -8.82
N ASP A 192 17.28 -6.27 -8.06
CA ASP A 192 17.04 -5.44 -6.87
C ASP A 192 16.84 -6.26 -5.59
N THR A 193 16.70 -7.58 -5.71
CA THR A 193 16.69 -8.57 -4.62
C THR A 193 17.67 -9.69 -4.95
N THR A 194 18.91 -9.57 -4.48
CA THR A 194 19.98 -10.56 -4.70
C THR A 194 21.04 -10.42 -3.61
N ALA A 195 21.75 -11.48 -3.30
CA ALA A 195 22.80 -11.48 -2.30
C ALA A 195 23.92 -12.42 -2.73
N ARG A 196 25.15 -11.92 -2.68
CA ARG A 196 26.31 -12.59 -3.26
C ARG A 196 27.58 -12.13 -2.59
N ARG A 197 28.56 -13.03 -2.50
CA ARG A 197 29.96 -12.66 -2.27
C ARG A 197 30.55 -12.02 -3.54
N THR A 198 30.84 -10.72 -3.49
CA THR A 198 31.33 -9.96 -4.65
C THR A 198 32.83 -9.75 -4.63
N SER A 199 33.48 -9.95 -3.48
CA SER A 199 34.93 -9.93 -3.33
C SER A 199 35.36 -10.94 -2.28
N SER A 200 36.66 -11.17 -2.13
CA SER A 200 37.17 -12.15 -1.17
C SER A 200 36.75 -11.86 0.28
N ASP A 201 36.49 -10.61 0.63
CA ASP A 201 36.17 -10.12 1.98
C ASP A 201 34.80 -9.42 2.05
N THR A 202 34.02 -9.42 0.97
CA THR A 202 32.82 -8.57 0.86
C THR A 202 31.62 -9.38 0.37
N VAL A 203 30.53 -9.28 1.12
CA VAL A 203 29.20 -9.77 0.75
C VAL A 203 28.32 -8.56 0.46
N GLN A 204 27.70 -8.55 -0.71
CA GLN A 204 26.80 -7.48 -1.13
C GLN A 204 25.38 -8.03 -1.20
N VAL A 205 24.46 -7.30 -0.59
CA VAL A 205 23.05 -7.68 -0.46
C VAL A 205 22.19 -6.53 -0.96
N TYR A 206 21.32 -6.82 -1.92
CA TYR A 206 20.24 -5.95 -2.38
C TYR A 206 18.90 -6.55 -1.97
N LEU A 207 18.03 -5.75 -1.36
CA LEU A 207 16.70 -6.15 -0.92
C LEU A 207 15.67 -5.12 -1.37
N GLU A 208 14.76 -5.52 -2.26
CA GLU A 208 13.64 -4.69 -2.63
C GLU A 208 12.55 -4.80 -1.55
N LEU A 209 12.43 -3.77 -0.71
CA LEU A 209 11.62 -3.80 0.52
C LEU A 209 10.14 -4.12 0.27
N LYS A 210 9.60 -3.69 -0.87
CA LYS A 210 8.21 -3.99 -1.27
C LYS A 210 7.93 -5.49 -1.35
N ARG A 211 8.93 -6.30 -1.75
CA ARG A 211 8.78 -7.77 -1.86
C ARG A 211 8.64 -8.44 -0.49
N PHE A 212 9.02 -7.74 0.57
CA PHE A 212 8.89 -8.15 1.97
C PHE A 212 7.70 -7.49 2.67
N GLY A 213 6.83 -6.79 1.91
CA GLY A 213 5.69 -6.05 2.47
C GLY A 213 6.08 -4.79 3.26
N ILE A 214 7.33 -4.32 3.13
CA ILE A 214 7.81 -3.10 3.77
C ILE A 214 7.65 -1.96 2.76
N GLU A 215 6.50 -1.30 2.84
CA GLU A 215 6.19 -0.11 2.06
C GLU A 215 5.79 1.03 2.99
N ASN A 216 6.26 2.24 2.68
CA ASN A 216 5.87 3.44 3.41
C ASN A 216 6.20 3.39 4.92
N GLU A 217 7.28 2.69 5.29
CA GLU A 217 7.81 2.59 6.64
C GLU A 217 9.22 3.16 6.71
N VAL A 218 9.58 3.82 7.82
CA VAL A 218 10.95 4.29 8.08
C VAL A 218 11.92 3.11 8.04
N VAL A 219 13.02 3.27 7.30
CA VAL A 219 14.03 2.24 7.12
C VAL A 219 15.16 2.43 8.11
N ASN A 220 15.22 1.55 9.11
CA ASN A 220 16.32 1.45 10.08
C ASN A 220 16.76 -0.02 10.16
N PRO A 221 17.72 -0.42 9.31
CA PRO A 221 18.10 -1.81 9.18
C PRO A 221 19.04 -2.23 10.31
N SER A 222 18.86 -3.43 10.81
CA SER A 222 19.87 -4.15 11.58
C SER A 222 20.18 -5.50 10.93
N LEU A 223 21.41 -5.96 11.10
CA LEU A 223 21.90 -7.22 10.56
C LEU A 223 22.46 -8.06 11.70
N THR A 224 22.01 -9.31 11.80
CA THR A 224 22.64 -10.32 12.66
C THR A 224 23.34 -11.34 11.79
N LEU A 225 24.61 -11.62 12.08
CA LEU A 225 25.37 -12.70 11.47
C LEU A 225 25.51 -13.85 12.47
N ASP A 226 24.87 -14.97 12.16
CA ASP A 226 25.06 -16.25 12.82
C ASP A 226 26.08 -17.07 12.03
N ALA A 227 27.08 -17.62 12.72
CA ALA A 227 28.13 -18.40 12.07
C ALA A 227 28.35 -19.73 12.78
N GLN A 228 28.55 -20.78 12.00
CA GLN A 228 28.87 -22.10 12.51
C GLN A 228 29.80 -22.87 11.56
N PHE A 229 30.56 -23.81 12.11
CA PHE A 229 31.38 -24.73 11.36
C PHE A 229 30.77 -26.13 11.41
N ASN A 230 30.44 -26.67 10.23
CA ASN A 230 29.83 -27.98 10.06
C ASN A 230 30.81 -28.97 9.46
N THR A 231 30.85 -30.18 10.03
CA THR A 231 31.44 -31.36 9.38
C THR A 231 30.33 -32.14 8.65
N PRO A 232 30.67 -33.15 7.82
CA PRO A 232 29.65 -33.93 7.10
C PRO A 232 28.57 -34.57 7.98
N SER A 233 28.85 -34.80 9.26
CA SER A 233 27.96 -35.53 10.16
C SER A 233 27.26 -34.65 11.19
N THR A 234 27.85 -33.53 11.61
CA THR A 234 27.30 -32.67 12.69
C THR A 234 27.78 -31.21 12.62
N THR A 235 27.06 -30.32 13.30
CA THR A 235 27.61 -29.00 13.66
C THR A 235 28.69 -29.16 14.71
N THR A 236 29.91 -28.71 14.39
CA THR A 236 31.07 -28.87 15.26
C THR A 236 31.23 -27.70 16.20
N VAL A 237 31.02 -26.48 15.71
CA VAL A 237 31.13 -25.25 16.51
C VAL A 237 30.07 -24.25 16.07
N LYS A 238 29.37 -23.64 17.02
CA LYS A 238 28.59 -22.42 16.81
C LYS A 238 29.34 -21.25 17.43
N PHE A 239 29.53 -20.19 16.67
CA PHE A 239 30.21 -18.98 17.14
C PHE A 239 29.19 -17.99 17.70
N ALA A 240 29.68 -17.06 18.51
CA ALA A 240 28.90 -15.94 18.99
C ALA A 240 28.33 -15.13 17.81
N PRO A 241 27.02 -14.82 17.82
CA PRO A 241 26.41 -14.02 16.78
C PRO A 241 26.96 -12.59 16.81
N GLN A 242 27.04 -11.97 15.65
CA GLN A 242 27.48 -10.57 15.50
C GLN A 242 26.28 -9.71 15.11
N LEU A 243 25.91 -8.76 15.97
CA LEU A 243 24.80 -7.84 15.74
C LEU A 243 25.33 -6.49 15.26
N CYS A 244 24.89 -6.05 14.08
CA CYS A 244 25.22 -4.77 13.47
C CYS A 244 23.98 -3.87 13.42
N GLN A 245 24.03 -2.71 14.08
CA GLN A 245 22.95 -1.72 14.14
C GLN A 245 23.48 -0.28 14.19
#